data_AF-A0A497GGB1-F1
#
_entry.id   AF-A0A497GGB1-F1
#
_cell.length_a   1.000
_cell.length_b   1.000
_cell.length_c   1.000
_cell.angle_alpha   90.00
_cell.angle_beta   90.00
_cell.angle_gamma   90.00
#
_symmetry.space_group_name_H-M   'P 1'
#
loop_
_entity.id
_entity.type
_entity.pdbx_description
1 polymer ?
#
loop_
_entity_poly.entity_id
_entity_poly.type
_entity_poly.pdbx_seq_one_letter_code
_entity_poly.pdbx_strand_id
1 'polypeptide(L)'
;MDISWDETSWPLMEEEILILEKDSLVSFNFPYKFFRKYLKTKINVLEPIEIKRNYNTQGGKRIIVKLDKEKALELRAWLTLHVQENSDFFITEIEEIE
;
A
#
# COMPACT_ATOMS: atom_id res chain seq x y z
N MET A 1 -10.55 6.50 -19.87
CA MET A 1 -10.46 7.13 -18.53
C MET A 1 -9.00 7.18 -18.22
N ASP A 2 -8.44 8.37 -17.99
CA ASP A 2 -7.08 8.46 -17.47
C ASP A 2 -7.07 7.91 -16.05
N ILE A 3 -6.36 6.81 -15.84
CA ILE A 3 -6.17 6.23 -14.51
C ILE A 3 -5.27 7.18 -13.73
N SER A 4 -5.72 7.61 -12.56
CA SER A 4 -4.90 8.46 -11.70
C SER A 4 -3.82 7.62 -11.05
N TRP A 5 -2.56 7.90 -11.38
CA TRP A 5 -1.40 7.29 -10.73
C TRP A 5 -1.02 7.96 -9.39
N ASP A 6 -1.82 8.93 -8.95
CA ASP A 6 -1.70 9.52 -7.62
C ASP A 6 -2.36 8.63 -6.58
N GLU A 7 -1.53 7.98 -5.77
CA GLU A 7 -1.93 7.09 -4.70
C GLU A 7 -2.83 7.74 -3.63
N THR A 8 -2.91 9.07 -3.59
CA THR A 8 -3.75 9.82 -2.64
C THR A 8 -5.17 10.08 -3.13
N SER A 9 -5.40 9.96 -4.44
CA SER A 9 -6.65 10.38 -5.10
C SER A 9 -7.75 9.32 -5.16
N TRP A 10 -7.40 8.06 -4.92
CA TRP A 10 -8.33 6.92 -5.01
C TRP A 10 -9.35 6.92 -3.86
N PRO A 11 -10.65 6.66 -4.11
CA PRO A 11 -11.66 6.55 -3.06
C PRO A 11 -11.57 5.17 -2.38
N LEU A 12 -10.77 5.07 -1.33
CA LEU A 12 -10.46 3.78 -0.67
C LEU A 12 -11.35 3.51 0.52
N MET A 13 -11.66 2.23 0.77
CA MET A 13 -12.34 1.80 2.00
C MET A 13 -11.39 1.72 3.22
N GLU A 14 -11.92 1.72 4.45
CA GLU A 14 -11.11 1.69 5.68
C GLU A 14 -10.21 0.45 5.79
N GLU A 15 -10.61 -0.65 5.18
CA GLU A 15 -9.96 -1.97 5.21
C GLU A 15 -9.09 -2.25 3.98
N GLU A 16 -9.17 -1.38 2.97
CA GLU A 16 -8.50 -1.57 1.69
C GLU A 16 -7.04 -1.16 1.74
N ILE A 17 -6.16 -2.07 1.31
CA ILE A 17 -4.77 -1.80 0.98
C ILE A 17 -4.67 -1.66 -0.54
N LEU A 18 -4.35 -0.46 -1.02
CA LEU A 18 -4.12 -0.21 -2.44
C LEU A 18 -2.64 -0.37 -2.77
N ILE A 19 -2.33 -1.12 -3.82
CA ILE A 19 -0.99 -1.23 -4.40
C ILE A 19 -1.05 -0.66 -5.82
N LEU A 20 -0.27 0.40 -6.07
CA LEU A 20 -0.09 0.97 -7.40
C LEU A 20 1.33 0.71 -7.87
N GLU A 21 1.47 0.07 -9.03
CA GLU A 21 2.76 -0.11 -9.70
C GLU A 21 2.82 0.72 -10.97
N LYS A 22 3.84 1.58 -11.04
CA LYS A 22 4.12 2.47 -12.17
C LYS A 22 5.63 2.54 -12.40
N ASP A 23 6.05 2.37 -13.65
CA ASP A 23 7.46 2.36 -14.06
C ASP A 23 8.31 1.37 -13.23
N SER A 24 9.21 1.86 -12.38
CA SER A 24 10.10 1.10 -11.48
C SER A 24 9.73 1.24 -10.00
N LEU A 25 8.59 1.85 -9.70
CA LEU A 25 8.17 2.18 -8.34
C LEU A 25 6.83 1.53 -8.00
N VAL A 26 6.72 1.08 -6.75
CA VAL A 26 5.48 0.54 -6.21
C VAL A 26 5.08 1.34 -4.98
N SER A 27 3.85 1.84 -5.00
CA SER A 27 3.25 2.58 -3.90
C SER A 27 2.22 1.72 -3.19
N PHE A 28 2.39 1.55 -1.89
CA PHE A 28 1.46 0.86 -1.02
C PHE A 28 0.73 1.88 -0.15
N ASN A 29 -0.58 1.97 -0.29
CA ASN A 29 -1.42 2.85 0.50
C ASN A 29 -2.20 2.02 1.55
N PHE A 30 -1.72 2.07 2.78
CA PHE A 30 -2.22 1.27 3.89
C PHE A 30 -3.23 2.03 4.76
N PRO A 31 -4.26 1.33 5.28
CA PRO A 31 -4.97 1.77 6.46
C PRO A 31 -4.01 1.99 7.63
N TYR A 32 -4.14 3.11 8.35
CA TYR A 32 -3.26 3.42 9.48
C TYR A 32 -3.28 2.32 10.56
N LYS A 33 -4.46 1.73 10.82
CA LYS A 33 -4.64 0.63 11.78
C LYS A 33 -3.78 -0.58 11.41
N PHE A 34 -3.82 -0.99 10.14
CA PHE A 34 -3.02 -2.10 9.60
C PHE A 34 -1.52 -1.80 9.74
N PHE A 35 -1.08 -0.65 9.21
CA PHE A 35 0.33 -0.28 9.23
C PHE A 35 0.89 -0.23 10.66
N ARG A 36 0.14 0.39 11.59
CA ARG A 36 0.55 0.49 12.99
C ARG A 36 0.67 -0.87 13.67
N LYS A 37 -0.27 -1.78 13.40
CA LYS A 37 -0.32 -3.09 14.05
C LYS A 37 0.77 -4.03 13.53
N TYR A 38 1.02 -4.03 12.21
CA TYR A 38 1.83 -5.09 11.60
C TYR A 38 3.15 -4.63 10.99
N LEU A 39 3.23 -3.42 10.44
CA LEU A 39 4.38 -2.98 9.63
C LEU A 39 5.28 -1.96 10.32
N LYS A 40 4.76 -1.15 11.26
CA LYS A 40 5.46 0.00 11.84
C LYS A 40 6.89 -0.30 12.32
N THR A 41 7.14 -1.48 12.88
CA THR A 41 8.46 -1.86 13.41
C THR A 41 9.35 -2.56 12.41
N LYS A 42 8.80 -3.05 11.28
CA LYS A 42 9.49 -3.87 10.28
C LYS A 42 9.78 -3.09 9.00
N ILE A 43 9.00 -2.06 8.70
CA ILE A 43 9.03 -1.38 7.39
C ILE A 43 10.40 -0.82 7.02
N ASN A 44 11.20 -0.39 8.00
CA ASN A 44 12.53 0.18 7.74
C ASN A 44 13.53 -0.87 7.22
N VAL A 45 13.28 -2.17 7.43
CA VAL A 45 14.11 -3.26 6.87
C VAL A 45 13.99 -3.32 5.35
N LEU A 46 12.88 -2.85 4.79
CA LEU A 46 12.65 -2.78 3.35
C LEU A 46 13.20 -1.51 2.71
N GLU A 47 13.90 -0.66 3.47
CA GLU A 47 14.54 0.58 2.99
C GLU A 47 13.63 1.44 2.10
N PRO A 48 12.45 1.87 2.61
CA PRO A 48 11.47 2.59 1.80
C PRO A 48 12.02 3.92 1.29
N ILE A 49 11.78 4.18 0.01
CA ILE A 49 12.13 5.43 -0.68
C ILE A 49 11.37 6.61 -0.04
N GLU A 50 10.09 6.39 0.27
CA GLU A 50 9.24 7.38 0.90
C GLU A 50 8.26 6.71 1.86
N ILE A 51 8.05 7.33 3.03
CA ILE A 51 6.90 7.06 3.88
C ILE A 51 6.19 8.38 4.17
N LYS A 52 4.93 8.50 3.74
CA LYS A 52 4.11 9.69 4.01
C LYS A 52 2.79 9.35 4.67
N ARG A 53 2.27 10.31 5.42
CA ARG A 53 0.92 10.24 6.00
C ARG A 53 -0.05 10.87 5.02
N ASN A 54 -1.23 10.29 4.90
CA ASN A 54 -2.32 10.85 4.12
C ASN A 54 -3.65 10.70 4.88
N TYR A 55 -4.66 11.48 4.47
CA TYR A 55 -6.03 11.29 4.88
C TYR A 55 -6.89 11.08 3.65
N ASN A 56 -7.51 9.91 3.56
CA ASN A 56 -8.49 9.61 2.53
C ASN A 56 -9.90 9.94 3.05
N THR A 57 -10.72 10.60 2.23
CA THR A 57 -12.05 11.05 2.63
C THR A 57 -12.96 9.90 3.09
N GLN A 58 -12.83 8.71 2.46
CA GLN A 58 -13.61 7.52 2.82
C GLN A 58 -12.80 6.54 3.68
N GLY A 59 -11.53 6.32 3.36
CA GLY A 59 -10.67 5.33 4.03
C GLY A 59 -9.95 5.84 5.28
N GLY A 60 -10.19 7.09 5.67
CA GLY A 60 -9.64 7.71 6.88
C GLY A 60 -8.13 7.90 6.85
N LYS A 61 -7.47 7.75 8.01
CA LYS A 61 -6.01 7.93 8.15
C LYS A 61 -5.25 6.82 7.42
N ARG A 62 -4.26 7.22 6.62
CA ARG A 62 -3.48 6.34 5.74
C ARG A 62 -1.98 6.53 5.92
N ILE A 63 -1.23 5.47 5.65
CA ILE A 63 0.24 5.52 5.49
C ILE A 63 0.57 5.03 4.09
N ILE A 64 1.27 5.86 3.34
CA ILE A 64 1.76 5.51 2.01
C ILE A 64 3.24 5.18 2.14
N VAL A 65 3.63 4.04 1.58
CA VAL A 65 5.02 3.59 1.51
C VAL A 65 5.37 3.40 0.04
N LYS A 66 6.50 3.96 -0.40
CA LYS A 66 7.06 3.74 -1.72
C LYS A 66 8.31 2.90 -1.65
N LEU A 67 8.38 1.90 -2.52
CA LEU A 67 9.48 0.96 -2.64
C LEU A 67 9.89 0.84 -4.12
N ASP A 68 11.14 0.42 -4.34
CA ASP A 68 11.53 -0.15 -5.62
C ASP A 68 10.82 -1.50 -5.85
N LYS A 69 10.86 -2.00 -7.09
CA LYS A 69 10.20 -3.27 -7.45
C LYS A 69 10.69 -4.48 -6.66
N GLU A 70 11.99 -4.58 -6.36
CA GLU A 70 12.54 -5.75 -5.68
C GLU A 70 11.98 -5.85 -4.26
N LYS A 71 12.05 -4.75 -3.51
CA LYS A 71 11.53 -4.70 -2.13
C LYS A 71 10.01 -4.72 -2.07
N ALA A 72 9.35 -4.21 -3.10
CA ALA A 72 7.90 -4.32 -3.24
C ALA A 72 7.44 -5.78 -3.38
N LEU A 73 8.18 -6.62 -4.11
CA LEU A 73 7.87 -8.06 -4.23
C LEU A 73 7.93 -8.76 -2.87
N GLU A 74 8.94 -8.45 -2.06
CA GLU A 74 9.06 -8.99 -0.69
C GLU A 74 7.84 -8.60 0.17
N LEU A 75 7.43 -7.33 0.13
CA LEU A 75 6.27 -6.84 0.89
C LEU A 75 4.95 -7.42 0.37
N ARG A 76 4.76 -7.53 -0.94
CA ARG A 76 3.58 -8.17 -1.57
C ARG A 76 3.42 -9.60 -1.09
N ALA A 77 4.48 -10.41 -1.17
CA ALA A 77 4.43 -11.80 -0.72
C ALA A 77 4.03 -11.91 0.76
N TRP A 78 4.61 -11.06 1.61
CA TRP A 78 4.28 -11.02 3.03
C TRP A 78 2.83 -10.58 3.30
N LEU A 79 2.34 -9.57 2.57
CA LEU A 79 0.97 -9.06 2.67
C LEU A 79 -0.06 -10.10 2.28
N THR A 80 0.15 -10.81 1.16
CA THR A 80 -0.76 -11.85 0.69
C THR A 80 -0.97 -12.93 1.74
N LEU A 81 0.10 -13.36 2.41
CA LEU A 81 0.00 -14.33 3.51
C LEU A 81 -0.76 -13.75 4.72
N HIS A 82 -0.44 -12.53 5.14
CA HIS A 82 -1.03 -11.91 6.33
C HIS A 82 -2.51 -11.54 6.16
N VAL A 83 -2.90 -11.09 4.97
CA VAL A 83 -4.28 -10.72 4.66
C VAL A 83 -5.16 -11.97 4.53
N GLN A 84 -4.65 -13.05 3.94
CA GLN A 84 -5.38 -14.33 3.92
C GLN A 84 -5.70 -14.86 5.33
N GLU A 85 -4.80 -14.65 6.28
CA GLU A 85 -5.01 -15.05 7.69
C GLU A 85 -5.91 -14.08 8.48
N ASN A 86 -6.12 -12.85 8.00
CA ASN A 86 -6.88 -11.79 8.68
C ASN A 86 -7.96 -11.21 7.76
N SER A 87 -9.20 -11.70 7.87
CA SER A 87 -10.34 -11.32 7.01
C SER A 87 -10.78 -9.86 7.09
N ASP A 88 -10.20 -9.07 7.99
CA ASP A 88 -10.57 -7.66 8.22
C ASP A 88 -9.98 -6.70 7.17
N PHE A 89 -9.08 -7.16 6.30
CA PHE A 89 -8.43 -6.34 5.29
C PHE A 89 -8.46 -7.04 3.93
N PHE A 90 -8.33 -6.29 2.84
CA PHE A 90 -8.16 -6.83 1.51
C PHE A 90 -7.21 -5.97 0.66
N ILE A 91 -6.71 -6.54 -0.42
CA ILE A 91 -5.72 -5.91 -1.29
C ILE A 91 -6.38 -5.63 -2.66
N THR A 92 -6.19 -4.41 -3.15
CA THR A 92 -6.49 -4.02 -4.54
C THR A 92 -5.17 -3.65 -5.20
N GLU A 93 -4.87 -4.28 -6.35
CA GLU A 93 -3.64 -4.02 -7.11
C GLU A 93 -3.97 -3.44 -8.48
N ILE A 94 -3.25 -2.38 -8.86
CA ILE A 94 -3.35 -1.74 -10.18
C ILE A 94 -1.94 -1.57 -10.71
N GLU A 95 -1.70 -2.15 -11.89
CA GLU A 95 -0.41 -2.12 -12.56
C GLU A 95 -0.56 -1.39 -13.90
N GLU A 96 0.37 -0.49 -14.20
CA GLU A 96 0.48 0.09 -15.54
C GLU A 96 1.08 -0.97 -16.47
N ILE A 97 0.31 -1.44 -17.44
CA ILE A 97 0.79 -2.33 -18.50
C ILE A 97 1.23 -1.44 -19.66
N GLU A 98 2.54 -1.44 -19.94
CA GLU A 98 3.12 -0.82 -21.15
C GLU A 98 2.65 -1.51 -22.44
#